data_AF-A0A6I4XN75-F1
#
_entry.id   AF-A0A6I4XN75-F1
#
_cell.length_a   1.000
_cell.length_b   1.000
_cell.length_c   1.000
_cell.angle_alpha   90.00
_cell.angle_beta   90.00
_cell.angle_gamma   90.00
#
_symmetry.space_group_name_H-M   'P 1'
#
loop_
_entity.id
_entity.type
_entity.pdbx_description
1 polymer ?
#
loop_
_entity_poly.entity_id
_entity_poly.type
_entity_poly.pdbx_seq_one_letter_code
_entity_poly.pdbx_strand_id
1 'polypeptide(L)'
;MDFHSLETGIFEQLNQIIEDKEKLGEKVTEEKITEMIEEMCSPELINELSEPIYDSLISQAPIMYEEHRLEQLEFEARLQMKWLNAFYGLKSVITISEEIGMGLIDEYLEDKQRKDGRYFVPIEYDIAFKLQGKAVVVSKEILMLLQAGYADAAISRWRTLHEISVILGLITASLKNNKDTAKKIAIRFYNRSIVEEFKIVKNQNSKTEKKSEEYFNLKTKVEEIKREYGKKFIYEDYEWARPALINIKGKIYFSHLEEKNGNTHLTSYYKMANNQIHSTSFGLYESFGDIYDSDIGVVFGPSNYGLSIPGQLTIISMIQCTSALLNVETTLDKIMLISVLKKFLDNYSNVFDDIQTNIEKEEEDIRKTQKNFDQ
;
A
#
# COMPACT_ATOMS: atom_id res chain seq x y z
N MET A 1 19.37 -15.78 18.92
CA MET A 1 20.73 -16.02 18.41
C MET A 1 21.61 -14.94 19.03
N ASP A 2 22.59 -15.33 19.84
CA ASP A 2 23.44 -14.37 20.54
C ASP A 2 24.66 -14.06 19.67
N PHE A 3 24.63 -12.90 19.01
CA PHE A 3 25.56 -12.54 17.94
C PHE A 3 27.03 -12.41 18.41
N HIS A 4 27.27 -12.21 19.70
CA HIS A 4 28.64 -12.07 20.24
C HIS A 4 29.25 -13.39 20.76
N SER A 5 28.45 -14.44 20.93
CA SER A 5 28.93 -15.70 21.55
C SER A 5 29.94 -16.47 20.69
N LEU A 6 29.75 -16.48 19.38
CA LEU A 6 30.63 -17.13 18.41
C LEU A 6 31.97 -16.40 18.26
N GLU A 7 31.92 -15.08 18.12
CA GLU A 7 33.10 -14.22 18.02
C GLU A 7 33.96 -14.34 19.29
N THR A 8 33.34 -14.27 20.47
CA THR A 8 34.03 -14.40 21.75
C THR A 8 34.71 -15.77 21.90
N GLY A 9 34.01 -16.85 21.56
CA GLY A 9 34.58 -18.21 21.63
C GLY A 9 35.77 -18.41 20.67
N ILE A 10 35.72 -17.80 19.48
CA ILE A 10 36.81 -17.83 18.50
C ILE A 10 38.03 -17.03 19.01
N PHE A 11 37.82 -15.84 19.56
CA PHE A 11 38.90 -15.03 20.12
C PHE A 11 39.52 -15.65 21.39
N GLU A 12 38.72 -16.32 22.22
CA GLU A 12 39.22 -17.07 23.38
C GLU A 12 40.12 -18.24 22.95
N GLN A 13 39.74 -18.98 21.91
CA GLN A 13 40.59 -20.04 21.35
C GLN A 13 41.88 -19.50 20.73
N LEU A 14 41.81 -18.37 20.03
CA LEU A 14 42.96 -17.65 19.49
C LEU A 14 43.94 -17.23 20.60
N ASN A 15 43.41 -16.64 21.68
CA ASN A 15 44.20 -16.23 22.84
C ASN A 15 44.86 -17.42 23.52
N GLN A 16 44.16 -18.54 23.65
CA GLN A 16 44.71 -19.77 24.21
C GLN A 16 45.87 -20.33 23.36
N ILE A 17 45.73 -20.33 22.04
CA ILE A 17 46.78 -20.77 21.10
C ILE A 17 48.01 -19.86 21.19
N ILE A 18 47.82 -18.54 21.32
CA ILE A 18 48.91 -17.58 21.49
C ILE A 18 49.64 -17.84 22.81
N GLU A 19 48.91 -17.96 23.92
CA GLU A 19 49.51 -18.25 25.24
C GLU A 19 50.31 -19.56 25.26
N ASP A 20 49.81 -20.61 24.61
CA ASP A 20 50.47 -21.92 24.61
C ASP A 20 51.73 -21.94 23.74
N LYS A 21 51.77 -21.17 22.65
CA LYS A 21 52.99 -20.97 21.84
C LYS A 21 54.03 -20.12 22.55
N GLU A 22 53.61 -19.10 23.29
CA GLU A 22 54.51 -18.29 24.11
C GLU A 22 55.14 -19.10 25.25
N LYS A 23 54.38 -20.02 25.89
CA LYS A 23 54.91 -20.96 26.90
C LYS A 23 55.96 -21.93 26.35
N LEU A 24 55.92 -22.22 25.04
CA LEU A 24 56.91 -23.04 24.33
C LEU A 24 58.17 -22.24 23.90
N GLY A 25 58.23 -20.94 24.20
CA GLY A 25 59.37 -20.07 23.87
C GLY A 25 59.34 -19.52 22.44
N GLU A 26 58.25 -19.72 21.69
CA GLU A 26 58.05 -19.13 20.37
C GLU A 26 57.43 -17.73 20.52
N LYS A 27 58.15 -16.69 20.08
CA LYS A 27 57.59 -15.34 20.00
C LYS A 27 56.62 -15.26 18.82
N VAL A 28 55.34 -15.12 19.10
CA VAL A 28 54.33 -14.83 18.07
C VAL A 28 54.46 -13.35 17.70
N THR A 29 54.77 -13.06 16.44
CA THR A 29 54.88 -11.69 15.93
C THR A 29 53.51 -11.15 15.52
N GLU A 30 53.33 -9.84 15.54
CA GLU A 30 52.10 -9.15 15.13
C GLU A 30 51.69 -9.51 13.69
N GLU A 31 52.67 -9.70 12.80
CA GLU A 31 52.45 -10.20 11.42
C GLU A 31 51.83 -11.60 11.41
N LYS A 32 52.28 -12.52 12.26
CA LYS A 32 51.70 -13.88 12.35
C LYS A 32 50.29 -13.88 12.92
N ILE A 33 49.99 -12.99 13.87
CA ILE A 33 48.63 -12.84 14.40
C ILE A 33 47.70 -12.31 13.29
N THR A 34 48.18 -11.37 12.48
CA THR A 34 47.43 -10.82 11.36
C THR A 34 47.16 -11.88 10.29
N GLU A 35 48.17 -12.67 9.91
CA GLU A 35 48.00 -13.81 8.99
C GLU A 35 46.99 -14.84 9.52
N MET A 36 47.02 -15.15 10.83
CA MET A 36 46.07 -16.07 11.45
C MET A 36 44.63 -15.52 11.42
N ILE A 37 44.44 -14.21 11.65
CA ILE A 37 43.12 -13.58 11.55
C ILE A 37 42.63 -13.59 10.09
N GLU A 38 43.51 -13.30 9.13
CA GLU A 38 43.17 -13.34 7.70
C GLU A 38 42.78 -14.75 7.24
N GLU A 39 43.49 -15.79 7.68
CA GLU A 39 43.11 -17.19 7.45
C GLU A 39 41.77 -17.54 8.13
N MET A 40 41.51 -17.01 9.32
CA MET A 40 40.26 -17.26 10.05
C MET A 40 39.04 -16.58 9.43
N CYS A 41 39.25 -15.44 8.79
CA CYS A 41 38.23 -14.73 8.00
C CYS A 41 38.23 -15.15 6.52
N SER A 42 38.99 -16.19 6.14
CA SER A 42 38.99 -16.69 4.77
C SER A 42 37.60 -17.20 4.37
N PRO A 43 37.15 -16.98 3.13
CA PRO A 43 35.84 -17.46 2.67
C PRO A 43 35.66 -18.97 2.86
N GLU A 44 36.72 -19.75 2.69
CA GLU A 44 36.70 -21.21 2.84
C GLU A 44 36.42 -21.62 4.29
N LEU A 45 37.15 -21.06 5.26
CA LEU A 45 36.96 -21.40 6.68
C LEU A 45 35.64 -20.86 7.22
N ILE A 46 35.23 -19.64 6.83
CA ILE A 46 33.92 -19.09 7.20
C ILE A 46 32.80 -19.98 6.67
N ASN A 47 32.92 -20.51 5.44
CA ASN A 47 31.93 -21.43 4.91
C ASN A 47 31.87 -22.71 5.77
N GLU A 48 33.01 -23.34 6.04
CA GLU A 48 33.09 -24.55 6.90
C GLU A 48 32.51 -24.32 8.30
N LEU A 49 32.82 -23.19 8.94
CA LEU A 49 32.30 -22.84 10.27
C LEU A 49 30.80 -22.49 10.26
N SER A 50 30.27 -22.07 9.11
CA SER A 50 28.84 -21.73 8.96
C SER A 50 27.95 -22.94 8.70
N GLU A 51 28.48 -24.04 8.14
CA GLU A 51 27.70 -25.26 7.81
C GLU A 51 26.96 -25.84 9.03
N PRO A 52 27.57 -26.01 10.22
CA PRO A 52 26.83 -26.53 11.39
C PRO A 52 25.71 -25.58 11.86
N ILE A 53 25.89 -24.27 11.71
CA ILE A 53 24.86 -23.27 12.03
C ILE A 53 23.71 -23.39 11.03
N TYR A 54 24.03 -23.50 9.74
CA TYR A 54 23.04 -23.69 8.68
C TYR A 54 22.25 -24.98 8.87
N ASP A 55 22.91 -26.12 9.09
CA ASP A 55 22.27 -27.42 9.33
C ASP A 55 21.36 -27.37 10.56
N SER A 56 21.82 -26.71 11.63
CA SER A 56 21.01 -26.49 12.82
C SER A 56 19.76 -25.66 12.51
N LEU A 57 19.90 -24.53 11.81
CA LEU A 57 18.78 -23.68 11.42
C LEU A 57 17.79 -24.40 10.52
N ILE A 58 18.26 -25.15 9.52
CA ILE A 58 17.40 -25.93 8.62
C ILE A 58 16.66 -27.01 9.38
N SER A 59 17.32 -27.70 10.32
CA SER A 59 16.67 -28.73 11.15
C SER A 59 15.57 -28.15 12.05
N GLN A 60 15.74 -26.92 12.53
CA GLN A 60 14.79 -26.23 13.41
C GLN A 60 13.73 -25.44 12.66
N ALA A 61 13.98 -25.05 11.40
CA ALA A 61 13.09 -24.20 10.62
C ALA A 61 11.63 -24.68 10.55
N PRO A 62 11.32 -25.99 10.38
CA PRO A 62 9.93 -26.45 10.41
C PRO A 62 9.23 -26.20 11.74
N ILE A 63 9.94 -26.36 12.86
CA ILE A 63 9.40 -26.14 14.21
C ILE A 63 9.19 -24.63 14.43
N MET A 64 10.23 -23.83 14.16
CA MET A 64 10.15 -22.36 14.27
C MET A 64 9.01 -21.78 13.42
N TYR A 65 8.85 -22.28 12.19
CA TYR A 65 7.76 -21.87 11.32
C TYR A 65 6.38 -22.19 11.92
N GLU A 66 6.20 -23.41 12.43
CA GLU A 66 4.93 -23.83 12.99
C GLU A 66 4.59 -23.08 14.29
N GLU A 67 5.57 -22.83 15.16
CA GLU A 67 5.42 -22.00 16.35
C GLU A 67 4.96 -20.59 15.98
N HIS A 68 5.66 -19.92 15.07
CA HIS A 68 5.30 -18.58 14.61
C HIS A 68 3.92 -18.56 13.91
N ARG A 69 3.57 -19.60 13.16
CA ARG A 69 2.26 -19.73 12.51
C ARG A 69 1.13 -19.80 13.54
N LEU A 70 1.33 -20.56 14.62
CA LEU A 70 0.34 -20.67 15.70
C LEU A 70 0.21 -19.37 16.48
N GLU A 71 1.32 -18.71 16.80
CA GLU A 71 1.33 -17.38 17.44
C GLU A 71 0.58 -16.35 16.60
N GLN A 72 0.82 -16.34 15.29
CA GLN A 72 0.13 -15.45 14.36
C GLN A 72 -1.39 -15.73 14.34
N LEU A 73 -1.81 -16.99 14.26
CA LEU A 73 -3.22 -17.34 14.27
C LEU A 73 -3.92 -16.94 15.58
N GLU A 74 -3.24 -17.11 16.71
CA GLU A 74 -3.76 -16.73 18.03
C GLU A 74 -3.92 -15.20 18.14
N PHE A 75 -2.93 -14.45 17.65
CA PHE A 75 -2.99 -12.99 17.55
C PHE A 75 -4.15 -12.53 16.66
N GLU A 76 -4.24 -13.06 15.44
CA GLU A 76 -5.28 -12.68 14.46
C GLU A 76 -6.68 -13.01 14.99
N ALA A 77 -6.85 -14.14 15.68
CA ALA A 77 -8.13 -14.49 16.29
C ALA A 77 -8.57 -13.45 17.34
N ARG A 78 -7.68 -13.06 18.26
CA ARG A 78 -7.95 -12.01 19.25
C ARG A 78 -8.23 -10.67 18.59
N LEU A 79 -7.44 -10.31 17.58
CA LEU A 79 -7.59 -9.07 16.83
C LEU A 79 -8.96 -9.00 16.16
N GLN A 80 -9.34 -10.04 15.44
CA GLN A 80 -10.62 -10.12 14.75
C GLN A 80 -11.79 -10.11 15.73
N MET A 81 -11.66 -10.72 16.91
CA MET A 81 -12.67 -10.61 17.97
C MET A 81 -12.79 -9.17 18.49
N LYS A 82 -11.66 -8.51 18.79
CA LYS A 82 -11.64 -7.13 19.31
C LYS A 82 -12.24 -6.14 18.30
N TRP A 83 -11.94 -6.32 17.01
CA TRP A 83 -12.36 -5.43 15.91
C TRP A 83 -13.58 -5.94 15.13
N LEU A 84 -14.30 -6.96 15.64
CA LEU A 84 -15.34 -7.67 14.89
C LEU A 84 -16.37 -6.75 14.26
N ASN A 85 -16.93 -5.81 15.03
CA ASN A 85 -17.99 -4.92 14.57
C ASN A 85 -17.49 -3.94 13.49
N ALA A 86 -16.25 -3.46 13.64
CA ALA A 86 -15.61 -2.58 12.66
C ALA A 86 -15.34 -3.32 11.34
N PHE A 87 -14.80 -4.55 11.41
CA PHE A 87 -14.56 -5.38 10.24
C PHE A 87 -15.85 -5.82 9.56
N TYR A 88 -16.91 -6.11 10.33
CA TYR A 88 -18.23 -6.40 9.79
C TYR A 88 -18.78 -5.21 8.98
N GLY A 89 -18.69 -3.99 9.52
CA GLY A 89 -19.10 -2.77 8.83
C GLY A 89 -18.33 -2.53 7.54
N LEU A 90 -17.00 -2.57 7.60
CA LEU A 90 -16.14 -2.38 6.44
C LEU A 90 -16.39 -3.44 5.36
N LYS A 91 -16.47 -4.72 5.74
CA LYS A 91 -16.77 -5.82 4.80
C LYS A 91 -18.13 -5.62 4.14
N SER A 92 -19.14 -5.21 4.90
CA SER A 92 -20.48 -4.93 4.38
C SER A 92 -20.46 -3.83 3.33
N VAL A 93 -19.77 -2.71 3.60
CA VAL A 93 -19.62 -1.61 2.63
C VAL A 93 -18.92 -2.10 1.35
N ILE A 94 -17.83 -2.86 1.47
CA ILE A 94 -17.11 -3.40 0.31
C ILE A 94 -18.02 -4.31 -0.53
N THR A 95 -18.73 -5.23 0.10
CA THR A 95 -19.62 -6.18 -0.59
C THR A 95 -20.79 -5.47 -1.26
N ILE A 96 -21.48 -4.55 -0.57
CA ILE A 96 -22.58 -3.78 -1.16
C ILE A 96 -22.09 -2.94 -2.34
N SER A 97 -20.93 -2.29 -2.20
CA SER A 97 -20.34 -1.49 -3.28
C SER A 97 -19.90 -2.32 -4.49
N GLU A 98 -19.47 -3.56 -4.27
CA GLU A 98 -19.16 -4.53 -5.32
C GLU A 98 -20.43 -4.94 -6.07
N GLU A 99 -21.48 -5.33 -5.35
CA GLU A 99 -22.78 -5.71 -5.93
C GLU A 99 -23.42 -4.56 -6.72
N ILE A 100 -23.40 -3.35 -6.18
CA ILE A 100 -23.86 -2.14 -6.88
C ILE A 100 -23.02 -1.90 -8.14
N GLY A 101 -21.70 -2.03 -8.04
CA GLY A 101 -20.80 -1.83 -9.18
C GLY A 101 -21.08 -2.83 -10.30
N MET A 102 -21.28 -4.11 -9.96
CA MET A 102 -21.66 -5.15 -10.92
C MET A 102 -23.02 -4.87 -11.55
N GLY A 103 -24.04 -4.55 -10.73
CA GLY A 103 -25.37 -4.24 -11.23
C GLY A 103 -25.40 -3.04 -12.18
N LEU A 104 -24.59 -2.01 -11.94
CA LEU A 104 -24.47 -0.85 -12.85
C LEU A 104 -23.78 -1.21 -14.16
N ILE A 105 -22.81 -2.14 -14.15
CA ILE A 105 -22.17 -2.64 -15.36
C ILE A 105 -23.17 -3.45 -16.17
N ASP A 106 -23.90 -4.35 -15.52
CA ASP A 106 -24.91 -5.20 -16.17
C ASP A 106 -26.03 -4.36 -16.78
N GLU A 107 -26.62 -3.42 -16.02
CA GLU A 107 -27.61 -2.44 -16.49
C GLU A 107 -27.11 -1.71 -17.75
N TYR A 108 -25.85 -1.25 -17.72
CA TYR A 108 -25.26 -0.54 -18.86
C TYR A 108 -25.07 -1.43 -20.09
N LEU A 109 -24.62 -2.68 -19.89
CA LEU A 109 -24.38 -3.62 -20.98
C LEU A 109 -25.69 -4.05 -21.66
N GLU A 110 -26.74 -4.28 -20.87
CA GLU A 110 -28.09 -4.60 -21.39
C GLU A 110 -28.63 -3.47 -22.27
N ASP A 111 -28.53 -2.22 -21.80
CA ASP A 111 -28.99 -1.03 -22.54
C ASP A 111 -28.22 -0.76 -23.85
N LYS A 112 -26.97 -1.24 -23.94
CA LYS A 112 -26.06 -1.00 -25.08
C LYS A 112 -25.79 -2.22 -25.93
N GLN A 113 -26.58 -3.28 -25.77
CA GLN A 113 -26.49 -4.46 -26.61
C GLN A 113 -26.82 -4.08 -28.07
N ARG A 114 -25.87 -4.33 -28.98
CA ARG A 114 -26.12 -4.15 -30.42
C ARG A 114 -26.96 -5.31 -30.96
N LYS A 115 -27.62 -5.07 -32.10
CA LYS A 115 -28.42 -6.08 -32.81
C LYS A 115 -27.62 -7.33 -33.22
N ASP A 116 -26.29 -7.25 -33.27
CA ASP A 116 -25.38 -8.36 -33.59
C ASP A 116 -24.86 -9.12 -32.35
N GLY A 117 -25.38 -8.80 -31.16
CA GLY A 117 -24.98 -9.41 -29.89
C GLY A 117 -23.67 -8.86 -29.30
N ARG A 118 -23.02 -7.87 -29.94
CA ARG A 118 -21.80 -7.25 -29.40
C ARG A 118 -22.12 -6.08 -28.48
N TYR A 119 -21.30 -5.91 -27.45
CA TYR A 119 -21.35 -4.76 -26.55
C TYR A 119 -20.42 -3.65 -27.05
N PHE A 120 -20.86 -2.40 -26.90
CA PHE A 120 -20.00 -1.23 -27.09
C PHE A 120 -20.04 -0.36 -25.84
N VAL A 121 -18.92 -0.30 -25.13
CA VAL A 121 -18.74 0.56 -23.95
C VAL A 121 -17.85 1.74 -24.36
N PRO A 122 -18.36 2.98 -24.34
CA PRO A 122 -17.54 4.17 -24.52
C PRO A 122 -16.42 4.22 -23.48
N ILE A 123 -15.25 4.74 -23.87
CA ILE A 123 -14.02 4.68 -23.08
C ILE A 123 -14.17 5.35 -21.70
N GLU A 124 -14.99 6.41 -21.61
CA GLU A 124 -15.28 7.10 -20.36
C GLU A 124 -16.07 6.26 -19.35
N TYR A 125 -16.97 5.37 -19.81
CA TYR A 125 -17.66 4.40 -18.94
C TYR A 125 -16.74 3.21 -18.63
N ASP A 126 -15.99 2.70 -19.62
CA ASP A 126 -15.03 1.60 -19.41
C ASP A 126 -13.99 1.94 -18.33
N ILE A 127 -13.40 3.14 -18.38
CA ILE A 127 -12.47 3.60 -17.34
C ILE A 127 -13.18 3.74 -15.99
N ALA A 128 -14.39 4.30 -15.95
CA ALA A 128 -15.13 4.47 -14.70
C ALA A 128 -15.44 3.11 -14.03
N PHE A 129 -15.87 2.11 -14.80
CA PHE A 129 -16.12 0.76 -14.30
C PHE A 129 -14.84 0.05 -13.85
N LYS A 130 -13.73 0.19 -14.60
CA LYS A 130 -12.42 -0.34 -14.20
C LYS A 130 -11.92 0.29 -12.90
N LEU A 131 -12.13 1.59 -12.72
CA LEU A 131 -11.76 2.28 -11.48
C LEU A 131 -12.59 1.79 -10.29
N GLN A 132 -13.91 1.59 -10.45
CA GLN A 132 -14.75 1.00 -9.41
C GLN A 132 -14.30 -0.43 -9.05
N GLY A 133 -14.07 -1.28 -10.05
CA GLY A 133 -13.55 -2.64 -9.80
C GLY A 133 -12.22 -2.61 -9.06
N LYS A 134 -11.31 -1.70 -9.45
CA LYS A 134 -10.04 -1.50 -8.74
C LYS A 134 -10.23 -0.99 -7.32
N ALA A 135 -11.19 -0.08 -7.07
CA ALA A 135 -11.52 0.40 -5.73
C ALA A 135 -11.96 -0.75 -4.82
N VAL A 136 -12.80 -1.66 -5.33
CA VAL A 136 -13.23 -2.87 -4.59
C VAL A 136 -12.03 -3.75 -4.26
N VAL A 137 -11.16 -4.04 -5.23
CA VAL A 137 -9.96 -4.87 -5.00
C VAL A 137 -9.05 -4.25 -3.94
N VAL A 138 -8.72 -2.97 -4.07
CA VAL A 138 -7.87 -2.27 -3.09
C VAL A 138 -8.51 -2.25 -1.71
N SER A 139 -9.83 -2.10 -1.62
CA SER A 139 -10.52 -2.14 -0.32
C SER A 139 -10.48 -3.52 0.33
N LYS A 140 -10.54 -4.60 -0.46
CA LYS A 140 -10.35 -5.98 0.03
C LYS A 140 -8.94 -6.21 0.55
N GLU A 141 -7.92 -5.70 -0.15
CA GLU A 141 -6.53 -5.75 0.32
C GLU A 141 -6.36 -4.98 1.64
N ILE A 142 -6.94 -3.77 1.75
CA ILE A 142 -6.91 -2.99 2.99
C ILE A 142 -7.56 -3.78 4.12
N LEU A 143 -8.74 -4.36 3.91
CA LEU A 143 -9.40 -5.19 4.93
C LEU A 143 -8.51 -6.36 5.38
N MET A 144 -7.84 -7.05 4.44
CA MET A 144 -6.91 -8.14 4.80
C MET A 144 -5.74 -7.65 5.65
N LEU A 145 -5.15 -6.50 5.31
CA LEU A 145 -4.06 -5.91 6.08
C LEU A 145 -4.51 -5.51 7.49
N LEU A 146 -5.72 -4.95 7.62
CA LEU A 146 -6.30 -4.61 8.91
C LEU A 146 -6.58 -5.86 9.75
N GLN A 147 -7.13 -6.92 9.15
CA GLN A 147 -7.39 -8.20 9.82
C GLN A 147 -6.13 -8.93 10.27
N ALA A 148 -4.99 -8.60 9.67
CA ALA A 148 -3.68 -9.10 10.05
C ALA A 148 -2.89 -8.12 10.94
N GLY A 149 -3.43 -6.94 11.30
CA GLY A 149 -2.80 -5.99 12.22
C GLY A 149 -1.76 -5.04 11.61
N TYR A 150 -1.75 -4.85 10.29
CA TYR A 150 -0.77 -4.00 9.59
C TYR A 150 -1.36 -2.62 9.22
N ALA A 151 -1.46 -1.72 10.20
CA ALA A 151 -2.02 -0.38 10.03
C ALA A 151 -1.28 0.47 8.98
N ASP A 152 0.07 0.50 9.02
CA ASP A 152 0.89 1.31 8.11
C ASP A 152 0.79 0.83 6.66
N ALA A 153 0.71 -0.48 6.46
CA ALA A 153 0.47 -1.06 5.15
C ALA A 153 -0.95 -0.74 4.66
N ALA A 154 -1.96 -0.83 5.56
CA ALA A 154 -3.34 -0.52 5.24
C ALA A 154 -3.53 0.95 4.82
N ILE A 155 -2.96 1.90 5.54
CA ILE A 155 -3.04 3.33 5.18
C ILE A 155 -2.29 3.63 3.88
N SER A 156 -1.16 2.95 3.64
CA SER A 156 -0.43 3.01 2.37
C SER A 156 -1.26 2.51 1.18
N ARG A 157 -2.04 1.43 1.36
CA ARG A 157 -3.01 0.98 0.34
C ARG A 157 -4.19 1.93 0.21
N TRP A 158 -4.68 2.51 1.31
CA TRP A 158 -5.75 3.50 1.27
C TRP A 158 -5.39 4.71 0.40
N ARG A 159 -4.13 5.16 0.39
CA ARG A 159 -3.67 6.19 -0.57
C ARG A 159 -4.08 5.89 -2.01
N THR A 160 -3.88 4.65 -2.45
CA THR A 160 -4.25 4.21 -3.80
C THR A 160 -5.77 4.27 -3.98
N LEU A 161 -6.55 3.87 -2.97
CA LEU A 161 -8.01 3.97 -3.00
C LEU A 161 -8.48 5.43 -3.09
N HIS A 162 -7.83 6.35 -2.37
CA HIS A 162 -8.12 7.79 -2.43
C HIS A 162 -7.84 8.36 -3.82
N GLU A 163 -6.68 8.03 -4.41
CA GLU A 163 -6.35 8.40 -5.79
C GLU A 163 -7.40 7.89 -6.79
N ILE A 164 -7.83 6.64 -6.64
CA ILE A 164 -8.92 6.06 -7.45
C ILE A 164 -10.21 6.87 -7.27
N SER A 165 -10.60 7.19 -6.03
CA SER A 165 -11.83 7.94 -5.73
C SER A 165 -11.84 9.32 -6.39
N VAL A 166 -10.70 10.01 -6.38
CA VAL A 166 -10.53 11.34 -6.98
C VAL A 166 -10.59 11.26 -8.50
N ILE A 167 -9.91 10.29 -9.11
CA ILE A 167 -9.93 10.12 -10.57
C ILE A 167 -11.34 9.72 -11.05
N LEU A 168 -11.98 8.77 -10.35
CA LEU A 168 -13.33 8.32 -10.67
C LEU A 168 -14.35 9.45 -10.51
N GLY A 169 -14.27 10.21 -9.41
CA GLY A 169 -15.09 11.40 -9.17
C GLY A 169 -14.98 12.42 -10.30
N LEU A 170 -13.77 12.68 -10.80
CA LEU A 170 -13.53 13.63 -11.88
C LEU A 170 -14.19 13.19 -13.20
N ILE A 171 -14.05 11.90 -13.54
CA ILE A 171 -14.62 11.32 -14.77
C ILE A 171 -16.15 11.28 -14.68
N THR A 172 -16.70 10.82 -13.57
CA THR A 172 -18.15 10.69 -13.37
C THR A 172 -18.85 12.05 -13.25
N ALA A 173 -18.25 13.03 -12.58
CA ALA A 173 -18.74 14.40 -12.58
C ALA A 173 -18.73 15.01 -13.99
N SER A 174 -17.72 14.68 -14.80
CA SER A 174 -17.69 15.10 -16.21
C SER A 174 -18.75 14.37 -17.03
N LEU A 175 -18.97 13.06 -16.83
CA LEU A 175 -20.01 12.28 -17.49
C LEU A 175 -21.41 12.87 -17.27
N LYS A 176 -21.69 13.28 -16.03
CA LYS A 176 -22.96 13.91 -15.63
C LYS A 176 -23.18 15.27 -16.29
N ASN A 177 -22.14 16.11 -16.32
CA ASN A 177 -22.28 17.52 -16.70
C ASN A 177 -21.97 17.80 -18.18
N ASN A 178 -21.01 17.09 -18.77
CA ASN A 178 -20.55 17.29 -20.15
C ASN A 178 -19.85 16.02 -20.70
N LYS A 179 -20.60 15.19 -21.43
CA LYS A 179 -20.11 13.93 -22.02
C LYS A 179 -18.91 14.10 -22.97
N ASP A 180 -18.83 15.21 -23.72
CA ASP A 180 -17.67 15.48 -24.58
C ASP A 180 -16.40 15.73 -23.75
N THR A 181 -16.52 16.47 -22.66
CA THR A 181 -15.40 16.67 -21.72
C THR A 181 -14.99 15.35 -21.07
N ALA A 182 -15.96 14.53 -20.65
CA ALA A 182 -15.68 13.21 -20.08
C ALA A 182 -14.90 12.32 -21.06
N LYS A 183 -15.36 12.24 -22.31
CA LYS A 183 -14.68 11.49 -23.38
C LYS A 183 -13.25 11.99 -23.62
N LYS A 184 -13.04 13.31 -23.67
CA LYS A 184 -11.70 13.89 -23.81
C LYS A 184 -10.78 13.52 -22.65
N ILE A 185 -11.27 13.58 -21.42
CA ILE A 185 -10.51 13.20 -20.21
C ILE A 185 -10.17 11.71 -20.27
N ALA A 186 -11.13 10.86 -20.59
CA ALA A 186 -10.95 9.41 -20.67
C ALA A 186 -9.91 9.00 -21.74
N ILE A 187 -9.99 9.58 -22.95
CA ILE A 187 -8.99 9.37 -24.01
C ILE A 187 -7.61 9.82 -23.55
N ARG A 188 -7.51 10.99 -22.92
CA ARG A 188 -6.24 11.50 -22.39
C ARG A 188 -5.71 10.62 -21.26
N PHE A 189 -6.56 10.11 -20.38
CA PHE A 189 -6.15 9.19 -19.32
C PHE A 189 -5.59 7.89 -19.89
N TYR A 190 -6.24 7.32 -20.90
CA TYR A 190 -5.73 6.16 -21.64
C TYR A 190 -4.41 6.47 -22.37
N ASN A 191 -4.32 7.61 -23.06
CA ASN A 191 -3.07 8.02 -23.71
C ASN A 191 -1.92 8.19 -22.72
N ARG A 192 -2.20 8.52 -21.45
CA ARG A 192 -1.18 8.53 -20.41
C ARG A 192 -0.64 7.14 -20.10
N SER A 193 -1.45 6.09 -20.13
CA SER A 193 -0.95 4.71 -19.91
C SER A 193 0.04 4.29 -20.98
N ILE A 194 -0.18 4.69 -22.24
CA ILE A 194 0.76 4.46 -23.36
C ILE A 194 2.09 5.16 -23.11
N VAL A 195 2.07 6.39 -22.59
CA VAL A 195 3.29 7.14 -22.25
C VAL A 195 4.06 6.45 -21.13
N GLU A 196 3.39 5.95 -20.09
CA GLU A 196 4.04 5.21 -19.00
C GLU A 196 4.64 3.87 -19.49
N GLU A 197 3.90 3.13 -20.29
CA GLU A 197 4.37 1.89 -20.91
C GLU A 197 5.64 2.13 -21.73
N PHE A 198 5.66 3.20 -22.53
CA PHE A 198 6.85 3.57 -23.28
C PHE A 198 8.06 3.89 -22.38
N LYS A 199 7.87 4.53 -21.21
CA LYS A 199 8.98 4.78 -20.28
C LYS A 199 9.61 3.48 -19.77
N ILE A 200 8.79 2.48 -19.46
CA ILE A 200 9.23 1.15 -19.02
C ILE A 200 10.03 0.46 -20.14
N VAL A 201 9.43 0.34 -21.33
CA VAL A 201 10.05 -0.31 -22.49
C VAL A 201 11.33 0.40 -22.92
N LYS A 202 11.35 1.74 -22.86
CA LYS A 202 12.54 2.55 -23.13
C LYS A 202 13.67 2.24 -22.15
N ASN A 203 13.37 2.08 -20.86
CA ASN A 203 14.38 1.75 -19.85
C ASN A 203 14.94 0.33 -20.05
N GLN A 204 14.07 -0.66 -20.30
CA GLN A 204 14.48 -2.03 -20.60
C GLN A 204 15.40 -2.11 -21.84
N ASN A 205 15.06 -1.34 -22.87
CA ASN A 205 15.86 -1.27 -24.08
C ASN A 205 17.08 -0.34 -23.95
N SER A 206 17.34 0.33 -22.82
CA SER A 206 18.42 1.33 -22.73
C SER A 206 19.82 0.74 -22.97
N LYS A 207 20.04 -0.49 -22.53
CA LYS A 207 21.32 -1.21 -22.63
C LYS A 207 21.45 -2.08 -23.89
N THR A 208 20.40 -2.22 -24.69
CA THR A 208 20.42 -3.04 -25.92
C THR A 208 20.72 -2.19 -27.15
N GLU A 209 21.62 -2.67 -28.03
CA GLU A 209 21.93 -1.99 -29.29
C GLU A 209 20.76 -2.06 -30.27
N LYS A 210 20.09 -3.21 -30.37
CA LYS A 210 18.90 -3.41 -31.19
C LYS A 210 17.65 -3.21 -30.35
N LYS A 211 16.89 -2.15 -30.67
CA LYS A 211 15.60 -1.85 -30.02
C LYS A 211 14.51 -2.81 -30.53
N SER A 212 13.58 -3.20 -29.65
CA SER A 212 12.45 -4.06 -29.99
C SER A 212 11.46 -3.36 -30.94
N GLU A 213 10.65 -4.14 -31.67
CA GLU A 213 9.56 -3.63 -32.49
C GLU A 213 8.54 -2.85 -31.64
N GLU A 214 8.22 -3.39 -30.46
CA GLU A 214 7.38 -2.76 -29.45
C GLU A 214 7.85 -1.34 -29.09
N TYR A 215 9.17 -1.13 -28.91
CA TYR A 215 9.73 0.19 -28.66
C TYR A 215 9.40 1.18 -29.78
N PHE A 216 9.54 0.78 -31.05
CA PHE A 216 9.23 1.66 -32.18
C PHE A 216 7.73 1.93 -32.32
N ASN A 217 6.88 0.93 -32.07
CA ASN A 217 5.44 1.08 -32.09
C ASN A 217 4.96 2.06 -31.01
N LEU A 218 5.42 1.90 -29.77
CA LEU A 218 5.09 2.81 -28.67
C LEU A 218 5.69 4.20 -28.88
N LYS A 219 6.93 4.30 -29.38
CA LYS A 219 7.56 5.59 -29.69
C LYS A 219 6.73 6.38 -30.71
N THR A 220 6.22 5.73 -31.75
CA THR A 220 5.37 6.36 -32.76
C THR A 220 4.09 6.92 -32.13
N LYS A 221 3.38 6.11 -31.33
CA LYS A 221 2.19 6.54 -30.59
C LYS A 221 2.47 7.71 -29.65
N VAL A 222 3.60 7.69 -28.92
CA VAL A 222 3.99 8.78 -28.02
C VAL A 222 4.29 10.07 -28.77
N GLU A 223 4.92 10.02 -29.94
CA GLU A 223 5.16 11.22 -30.76
C GLU A 223 3.86 11.76 -31.41
N GLU A 224 2.87 10.91 -31.69
CA GLU A 224 1.51 11.34 -32.06
C GLU A 224 0.81 12.06 -30.91
N ILE A 225 0.77 11.44 -29.72
CA ILE A 225 0.22 12.03 -28.49
C ILE A 225 0.88 13.38 -28.19
N LYS A 226 2.21 13.47 -28.33
CA LYS A 226 2.97 14.70 -28.13
C LYS A 226 2.64 15.79 -29.15
N ARG A 227 2.32 15.42 -30.40
CA ARG A 227 1.83 16.36 -31.42
C ARG A 227 0.45 16.89 -31.08
N GLU A 228 -0.43 16.03 -30.58
CA GLU A 228 -1.82 16.38 -30.26
C GLU A 228 -1.94 17.24 -28.99
N TYR A 229 -1.24 16.88 -27.90
CA TYR A 229 -1.39 17.52 -26.59
C TYR A 229 -0.19 18.38 -26.16
N GLY A 230 0.91 18.32 -26.91
CA GLY A 230 2.13 19.04 -26.60
C GLY A 230 3.06 18.34 -25.60
N LYS A 231 4.26 18.91 -25.42
CA LYS A 231 5.33 18.31 -24.59
C LYS A 231 4.93 18.11 -23.13
N LYS A 232 4.16 19.03 -22.54
CA LYS A 232 3.75 18.95 -21.12
C LYS A 232 3.05 17.64 -20.79
N PHE A 233 2.21 17.14 -21.71
CA PHE A 233 1.49 15.88 -21.53
C PHE A 233 2.41 14.67 -21.31
N ILE A 234 3.60 14.69 -21.92
CA ILE A 234 4.58 13.60 -21.84
C ILE A 234 5.28 13.57 -20.47
N TYR A 235 5.47 14.75 -19.86
CA TYR A 235 6.29 14.89 -18.65
C TYR A 235 5.47 15.14 -17.37
N GLU A 236 4.25 15.66 -17.45
CA GLU A 236 3.44 16.05 -16.30
C GLU A 236 2.30 15.05 -16.03
N ASP A 237 2.30 14.43 -14.85
CA ASP A 237 1.47 13.26 -14.50
C ASP A 237 -0.04 13.47 -14.64
N TYR A 238 -0.52 14.67 -14.32
CA TYR A 238 -1.95 14.98 -14.28
C TYR A 238 -2.42 15.83 -15.46
N GLU A 239 -1.58 16.03 -16.48
CA GLU A 239 -1.96 16.84 -17.64
C GLU A 239 -3.14 16.23 -18.40
N TRP A 240 -3.42 14.93 -18.26
CA TRP A 240 -4.63 14.31 -18.81
C TRP A 240 -5.94 14.94 -18.32
N ALA A 241 -5.95 15.51 -17.11
CA ALA A 241 -7.13 16.12 -16.47
C ALA A 241 -7.41 17.56 -16.94
N ARG A 242 -6.53 18.16 -17.76
CA ARG A 242 -6.65 19.55 -18.24
C ARG A 242 -8.04 19.94 -18.76
N PRO A 243 -8.80 19.10 -19.49
CA PRO A 243 -10.13 19.49 -19.96
C PRO A 243 -11.12 19.80 -18.82
N ALA A 244 -10.96 19.22 -17.64
CA ALA A 244 -11.77 19.56 -16.45
C ALA A 244 -11.17 20.69 -15.59
N LEU A 245 -9.91 21.04 -15.82
CA LEU A 245 -9.11 21.99 -15.01
C LEU A 245 -8.60 23.17 -15.86
N ILE A 246 -9.48 23.70 -16.73
CA ILE A 246 -9.14 24.77 -17.70
C ILE A 246 -8.63 26.04 -17.02
N ASN A 247 -9.09 26.32 -15.79
CA ASN A 247 -8.71 27.52 -15.04
C ASN A 247 -7.28 27.47 -14.47
N ILE A 248 -6.67 26.29 -14.41
CA ILE A 248 -5.30 26.13 -13.94
C ILE A 248 -4.35 26.49 -15.10
N LYS A 249 -3.55 27.55 -14.95
CA LYS A 249 -2.61 27.99 -16.01
C LYS A 249 -1.26 27.26 -15.97
N GLY A 250 -0.91 26.67 -14.84
CA GLY A 250 0.37 25.99 -14.58
C GLY A 250 0.31 24.46 -14.62
N LYS A 251 1.34 23.84 -14.04
CA LYS A 251 1.41 22.39 -13.82
C LYS A 251 0.20 21.93 -12.99
N ILE A 252 -0.43 20.83 -13.38
CA ILE A 252 -1.51 20.22 -12.60
C ILE A 252 -0.87 19.29 -11.56
N TYR A 253 -1.23 19.48 -10.29
CA TYR A 253 -0.88 18.60 -9.18
C TYR A 253 -2.12 17.82 -8.73
N PHE A 254 -1.91 16.72 -8.02
CA PHE A 254 -2.99 15.90 -7.46
C PHE A 254 -3.96 16.74 -6.59
N SER A 255 -3.44 17.70 -5.83
CA SER A 255 -4.26 18.59 -5.00
C SER A 255 -5.32 19.38 -5.80
N HIS A 256 -5.05 19.72 -7.06
CA HIS A 256 -6.06 20.36 -7.91
C HIS A 256 -7.20 19.40 -8.29
N LEU A 257 -6.92 18.10 -8.38
CA LEU A 257 -7.94 17.09 -8.63
C LEU A 257 -8.76 16.84 -7.35
N GLU A 258 -8.11 16.83 -6.18
CA GLU A 258 -8.80 16.77 -4.88
C GLU A 258 -9.75 17.94 -4.69
N GLU A 259 -9.27 19.17 -4.94
CA GLU A 259 -10.07 20.40 -4.86
C GLU A 259 -11.27 20.36 -5.80
N LYS A 260 -11.07 19.91 -7.03
CA LYS A 260 -12.14 19.79 -8.03
C LYS A 260 -13.27 18.85 -7.60
N ASN A 261 -12.95 17.82 -6.81
CA ASN A 261 -13.91 16.84 -6.30
C ASN A 261 -14.43 17.16 -4.90
N GLY A 262 -13.94 18.21 -4.24
CA GLY A 262 -14.32 18.53 -2.85
C GLY A 262 -13.72 17.60 -1.80
N ASN A 263 -12.66 16.86 -2.14
CA ASN A 263 -12.03 15.85 -1.27
C ASN A 263 -10.87 16.41 -0.42
N THR A 264 -10.75 17.74 -0.29
CA THR A 264 -9.65 18.41 0.42
C THR A 264 -9.61 18.09 1.92
N HIS A 265 -10.71 17.64 2.50
CA HIS A 265 -10.78 17.18 3.89
C HIS A 265 -9.93 15.92 4.15
N LEU A 266 -9.56 15.16 3.10
CA LEU A 266 -8.73 13.95 3.20
C LEU A 266 -7.25 14.21 2.93
N THR A 267 -6.88 15.42 2.51
CA THR A 267 -5.51 15.74 2.07
C THR A 267 -4.47 15.54 3.17
N SER A 268 -4.81 15.80 4.44
CA SER A 268 -3.90 15.55 5.56
C SER A 268 -3.58 14.06 5.70
N TYR A 269 -4.60 13.22 5.69
CA TYR A 269 -4.44 11.76 5.72
C TYR A 269 -3.67 11.24 4.50
N TYR A 270 -3.94 11.80 3.31
CA TYR A 270 -3.19 11.45 2.09
C TYR A 270 -1.69 11.75 2.23
N LYS A 271 -1.33 12.89 2.83
CA LYS A 271 0.09 13.22 3.11
C LYS A 271 0.70 12.26 4.14
N MET A 272 -0.03 11.90 5.19
CA MET A 272 0.43 10.91 6.17
C MET A 272 0.67 9.55 5.50
N ALA A 273 -0.28 9.08 4.67
CA ALA A 273 -0.15 7.85 3.92
C ALA A 273 1.05 7.84 2.95
N ASN A 274 1.39 8.99 2.36
CA ASN A 274 2.58 9.12 1.52
C ASN A 274 3.88 8.87 2.28
N ASN A 275 3.95 9.28 3.55
CA ASN A 275 5.14 9.11 4.37
C ASN A 275 5.37 7.65 4.78
N GLN A 276 4.32 6.82 4.84
CA GLN A 276 4.43 5.39 5.19
C GLN A 276 4.95 4.51 4.04
N ILE A 277 4.89 4.99 2.79
CA ILE A 277 5.32 4.22 1.61
C ILE A 277 6.83 4.35 1.36
N HIS A 278 7.38 5.51 1.67
CA HIS A 278 8.79 5.80 1.49
C HIS A 278 9.50 5.62 2.83
N SER A 279 10.76 5.16 2.82
CA SER A 279 11.68 5.25 3.97
C SER A 279 12.04 6.72 4.28
N THR A 280 11.03 7.56 4.37
CA THR A 280 11.12 8.95 4.82
C THR A 280 11.41 8.92 6.30
N SER A 281 12.14 9.93 6.78
CA SER A 281 12.38 10.08 8.21
C SER A 281 11.07 10.06 9.00
N PHE A 282 9.99 10.65 8.48
CA PHE A 282 8.69 10.62 9.13
C PHE A 282 8.13 9.19 9.29
N GLY A 283 8.08 8.39 8.22
CA GLY A 283 7.58 7.01 8.30
C GLY A 283 8.44 6.06 9.16
N LEU A 284 9.68 6.46 9.48
CA LEU A 284 10.55 5.70 10.40
C LEU A 284 10.24 5.98 11.89
N TYR A 285 9.72 7.16 12.21
CA TYR A 285 9.48 7.57 13.60
C TYR A 285 7.98 7.61 13.95
N GLU A 286 7.09 7.66 12.97
CA GLU A 286 5.65 7.87 13.19
C GLU A 286 4.87 6.68 12.62
N SER A 287 4.80 5.56 13.34
CA SER A 287 3.97 4.41 12.98
C SER A 287 2.54 4.57 13.50
N PHE A 288 1.55 4.20 12.68
CA PHE A 288 0.16 4.11 13.16
C PHE A 288 -0.04 2.91 14.09
N GLY A 289 0.81 1.89 14.01
CA GLY A 289 0.74 0.69 14.85
C GLY A 289 1.18 0.91 16.29
N ASP A 290 1.80 2.06 16.59
CA ASP A 290 2.40 2.37 17.87
C ASP A 290 1.48 3.27 18.71
N ILE A 291 1.18 2.82 19.94
CA ILE A 291 0.39 3.61 20.90
C ILE A 291 1.25 4.70 21.55
N TYR A 292 2.55 4.43 21.74
CA TYR A 292 3.49 5.36 22.34
C TYR A 292 4.79 5.37 21.56
N ASP A 293 5.33 6.57 21.36
CA ASP A 293 6.67 6.78 20.84
C ASP A 293 7.68 6.03 21.72
N SER A 294 8.18 4.89 21.25
CA SER A 294 9.30 4.24 21.92
C SER A 294 10.56 4.98 21.48
N ASP A 295 11.11 5.83 22.35
CA ASP A 295 12.38 6.55 22.13
C ASP A 295 13.51 5.60 21.66
N ILE A 296 13.41 4.31 22.02
CA ILE A 296 14.34 3.23 21.67
C ILE A 296 13.51 1.97 21.37
N GLY A 297 13.32 1.64 20.09
CA GLY A 297 12.62 0.42 19.66
C GLY A 297 12.13 0.46 18.22
N VAL A 298 11.85 -0.71 17.64
CA VAL A 298 11.17 -0.86 16.34
C VAL A 298 10.08 -1.91 16.51
N VAL A 299 8.89 -1.66 15.99
CA VAL A 299 7.84 -2.70 15.91
C VAL A 299 8.11 -3.58 14.69
N PHE A 300 8.39 -4.85 14.96
CA PHE A 300 8.77 -5.85 13.94
C PHE A 300 7.58 -6.66 13.39
N GLY A 301 6.36 -6.40 13.87
CA GLY A 301 5.21 -7.27 13.61
C GLY A 301 3.86 -6.56 13.66
N PRO A 302 2.76 -7.32 13.59
CA PRO A 302 1.43 -6.75 13.57
C PRO A 302 1.02 -6.17 14.93
N SER A 303 0.15 -5.16 14.91
CA SER A 303 -0.38 -4.48 16.09
C SER A 303 -1.90 -4.58 16.15
N ASN A 304 -2.44 -4.58 17.37
CA ASN A 304 -3.89 -4.50 17.59
C ASN A 304 -4.44 -3.07 17.58
N TYR A 305 -3.55 -2.09 17.38
CA TYR A 305 -3.82 -0.67 17.38
C TYR A 305 -3.60 -0.05 15.99
N GLY A 306 -4.03 1.20 15.80
CA GLY A 306 -3.80 1.95 14.57
C GLY A 306 -4.77 1.65 13.43
N LEU A 307 -5.71 0.73 13.63
CA LEU A 307 -6.63 0.27 12.58
C LEU A 307 -7.78 1.26 12.33
N SER A 308 -8.00 2.24 13.21
CA SER A 308 -9.14 3.14 13.11
C SER A 308 -9.13 3.98 11.84
N ILE A 309 -8.09 4.80 11.69
CA ILE A 309 -7.93 5.75 10.57
C ILE A 309 -8.00 5.04 9.21
N PRO A 310 -7.17 4.03 8.90
CA PRO A 310 -7.25 3.33 7.62
C PRO A 310 -8.60 2.65 7.37
N GLY A 311 -9.24 2.11 8.42
CA GLY A 311 -10.57 1.51 8.31
C GLY A 311 -11.66 2.52 7.91
N GLN A 312 -11.74 3.63 8.64
CA GLN A 312 -12.73 4.68 8.37
C GLN A 312 -12.53 5.32 7.00
N LEU A 313 -11.28 5.66 6.66
CA LEU A 313 -10.95 6.26 5.38
C LEU A 313 -11.30 5.34 4.20
N THR A 314 -11.16 4.03 4.38
CA THR A 314 -11.58 3.03 3.38
C THR A 314 -13.09 3.03 3.18
N ILE A 315 -13.88 3.07 4.27
CA ILE A 315 -15.34 3.20 4.20
C ILE A 315 -15.72 4.46 3.41
N ILE A 316 -15.13 5.61 3.78
CA ILE A 316 -15.40 6.91 3.14
C ILE A 316 -15.09 6.84 1.65
N SER A 317 -13.87 6.43 1.27
CA SER A 317 -13.46 6.42 -0.13
C SER A 317 -14.24 5.39 -0.98
N MET A 318 -14.59 4.22 -0.43
CA MET A 318 -15.37 3.22 -1.16
C MET A 318 -16.82 3.69 -1.43
N ILE A 319 -17.43 4.34 -0.43
CA ILE A 319 -18.76 4.95 -0.58
C ILE A 319 -18.71 6.10 -1.57
N GLN A 320 -17.67 6.93 -1.56
CA GLN A 320 -17.46 8.00 -2.54
C GLN A 320 -17.37 7.45 -3.96
N CYS A 321 -16.55 6.41 -4.20
CA CYS A 321 -16.43 5.76 -5.51
C CYS A 321 -17.79 5.26 -6.02
N THR A 322 -18.51 4.51 -5.19
CA THR A 322 -19.78 3.89 -5.56
C THR A 322 -20.87 4.95 -5.79
N SER A 323 -20.94 5.95 -4.92
CA SER A 323 -21.90 7.05 -5.04
C SER A 323 -21.62 7.91 -6.28
N ALA A 324 -20.36 8.08 -6.66
CA ALA A 324 -19.98 8.82 -7.86
C ALA A 324 -20.53 8.15 -9.12
N LEU A 325 -20.46 6.82 -9.21
CA LEU A 325 -21.06 6.06 -10.32
C LEU A 325 -22.59 6.12 -10.32
N LEU A 326 -23.23 5.90 -9.17
CA LEU A 326 -24.70 5.98 -9.02
C LEU A 326 -25.25 7.36 -9.46
N ASN A 327 -24.44 8.40 -9.32
CA ASN A 327 -24.80 9.77 -9.68
C ASN A 327 -24.68 10.13 -11.17
N VAL A 328 -24.11 9.25 -12.01
CA VAL A 328 -23.93 9.53 -13.45
C VAL A 328 -25.28 9.56 -14.17
N GLU A 329 -26.07 8.49 -14.03
CA GLU A 329 -27.42 8.36 -14.59
C GLU A 329 -28.39 8.07 -13.44
N THR A 330 -28.76 9.13 -12.72
CA THR A 330 -29.49 9.04 -11.45
C THR A 330 -30.95 8.64 -11.65
N THR A 331 -31.39 7.64 -10.88
CA THR A 331 -32.80 7.24 -10.72
C THR A 331 -33.19 7.30 -9.24
N LEU A 332 -34.48 7.14 -8.93
CA LEU A 332 -34.96 7.08 -7.55
C LEU A 332 -34.26 5.93 -6.77
N ASP A 333 -34.14 4.76 -7.39
CA ASP A 333 -33.48 3.59 -6.78
C ASP A 333 -32.01 3.87 -6.49
N LYS A 334 -31.29 4.51 -7.43
CA LYS A 334 -29.88 4.89 -7.23
C LYS A 334 -29.70 5.93 -6.12
N ILE A 335 -30.64 6.87 -5.96
CA ILE A 335 -30.66 7.81 -4.82
C ILE A 335 -30.89 7.05 -3.51
N MET A 336 -31.81 6.09 -3.49
CA MET A 336 -32.04 5.24 -2.32
C MET A 336 -30.78 4.45 -1.94
N LEU A 337 -30.06 3.89 -2.91
CA LEU A 337 -28.79 3.19 -2.68
C LEU A 337 -27.72 4.12 -2.09
N ILE A 338 -27.57 5.35 -2.58
CA ILE A 338 -26.68 6.36 -1.98
C ILE A 338 -27.09 6.62 -0.52
N SER A 339 -28.39 6.74 -0.24
CA SER A 339 -28.88 6.92 1.13
C SER A 339 -28.59 5.70 2.02
N VAL A 340 -28.63 4.48 1.48
CA VAL A 340 -28.26 3.26 2.22
C VAL A 340 -26.77 3.29 2.54
N LEU A 341 -25.90 3.58 1.56
CA LEU A 341 -24.46 3.69 1.78
C LEU A 341 -24.14 4.74 2.86
N LYS A 342 -24.82 5.89 2.85
CA LYS A 342 -24.66 6.91 3.89
C LYS A 342 -24.98 6.38 5.29
N LYS A 343 -26.04 5.59 5.46
CA LYS A 343 -26.37 4.96 6.75
C LYS A 343 -25.27 4.01 7.22
N PHE A 344 -24.62 3.29 6.30
CA PHE A 344 -23.46 2.48 6.65
C PHE A 344 -22.28 3.34 7.13
N LEU A 345 -21.99 4.45 6.45
CA LEU A 345 -20.97 5.39 6.91
C LEU A 345 -21.27 5.87 8.34
N ASP A 346 -22.48 6.39 8.57
CA ASP A 346 -22.90 6.95 9.87
C ASP A 346 -22.86 5.90 11.00
N ASN A 347 -23.18 4.64 10.69
CA ASN A 347 -23.24 3.56 11.68
C ASN A 347 -21.87 2.94 12.01
N TYR A 348 -20.92 2.95 11.08
CA TYR A 348 -19.67 2.21 11.22
C TYR A 348 -18.41 3.08 11.27
N SER A 349 -18.47 4.37 10.93
CA SER A 349 -17.30 5.26 11.07
C SER A 349 -16.84 5.35 12.52
N ASN A 350 -17.77 5.57 13.44
CA ASN A 350 -17.45 5.77 14.86
C ASN A 350 -17.05 4.46 15.57
N VAL A 351 -17.45 3.30 15.04
CA VAL A 351 -17.13 1.99 15.64
C VAL A 351 -15.61 1.75 15.65
N PHE A 352 -14.90 2.20 14.61
CA PHE A 352 -13.45 2.09 14.55
C PHE A 352 -12.77 2.96 15.62
N ASP A 353 -13.24 4.20 15.80
CA ASP A 353 -12.71 5.11 16.83
C ASP A 353 -13.02 4.61 18.24
N ASP A 354 -14.26 4.18 18.49
CA ASP A 354 -14.68 3.67 19.80
C ASP A 354 -13.81 2.49 20.26
N ILE A 355 -13.49 1.56 19.35
CA ILE A 355 -12.63 0.41 19.65
C ILE A 355 -11.20 0.87 19.95
N GLN A 356 -10.64 1.77 19.14
CA GLN A 356 -9.27 2.25 19.33
C GLN A 356 -9.13 3.03 20.64
N THR A 357 -10.05 3.95 20.93
CA THR A 357 -10.07 4.70 22.19
C THR A 357 -10.23 3.80 23.41
N ASN A 358 -10.95 2.68 23.29
CA ASN A 358 -11.01 1.70 24.37
C ASN A 358 -9.67 0.95 24.56
N ILE A 359 -8.96 0.63 23.48
CA ILE A 359 -7.60 0.05 23.55
C ILE A 359 -6.64 1.02 24.25
N GLU A 360 -6.68 2.31 23.90
CA GLU A 360 -5.86 3.36 24.52
C GLU A 360 -6.11 3.42 26.03
N LYS A 361 -7.37 3.41 26.46
CA LYS A 361 -7.75 3.43 27.89
C LYS A 361 -7.29 2.18 28.63
N GLU A 362 -7.49 1.00 28.04
CA GLU A 362 -7.04 -0.28 28.63
C GLU A 362 -5.53 -0.27 28.85
N GLU A 363 -4.76 0.21 27.87
CA GLU A 363 -3.31 0.32 27.95
C GLU A 363 -2.83 1.35 28.98
N GLU A 364 -3.50 2.51 29.08
CA GLU A 364 -3.23 3.49 30.14
C GLU A 364 -3.43 2.90 31.55
N ASP A 365 -4.49 2.12 31.75
CA ASP A 365 -4.81 1.53 33.06
C ASP A 365 -3.81 0.42 33.44
N ILE A 366 -3.34 -0.37 32.47
CA ILE A 366 -2.26 -1.34 32.67
C ILE A 366 -0.98 -0.63 33.13
N ARG A 367 -0.60 0.46 32.46
CA ARG A 367 0.61 1.24 32.81
C ARG A 367 0.53 1.90 34.18
N LYS A 368 -0.62 2.46 34.54
CA LYS A 368 -0.85 3.01 35.89
C LYS A 368 -0.69 1.92 36.96
N THR A 369 -1.22 0.73 36.67
CA THR A 369 -1.11 -0.42 37.58
C THR A 369 0.35 -0.85 37.74
N GLN A 370 1.11 -0.99 36.66
CA GLN A 370 2.53 -1.35 36.71
C GLN A 370 3.37 -0.33 37.48
N LYS A 371 3.18 0.97 37.25
CA LYS A 371 3.89 2.03 37.99
C LYS A 371 3.60 2.03 39.49
N ASN A 372 2.41 1.57 39.90
CA ASN A 372 2.06 1.44 41.31
C ASN A 372 2.61 0.16 41.96
N PHE A 373 3.02 -0.84 41.16
CA PHE A 373 3.69 -2.05 41.66
C PHE A 373 5.22 -1.89 41.75
N ASP A 374 5.81 -0.99 40.94
CA ASP A 374 7.24 -0.68 40.94
C ASP A 374 7.65 0.45 41.91
N GLN A 375 6.68 1.04 42.63
CA GLN A 375 6.88 2.00 43.73
C GLN A 375 6.60 1.33 45.08
#